data_AF-E2BFU8-F1
#
_entry.id   AF-E2BFU8-F1
#
_cell.length_a   1.000
_cell.length_b   1.000
_cell.length_c   1.000
_cell.angle_alpha   90.00
_cell.angle_beta   90.00
_cell.angle_gamma   90.00
#
_symmetry.space_group_name_H-M   'P 1'
#
loop_
_entity.id
_entity.type
_entity.pdbx_description
1 polymer ?
#
loop_
_entity_poly.entity_id
_entity_poly.type
_entity_poly.pdbx_seq_one_letter_code
_entity_poly.pdbx_strand_id
1 'polypeptide(L)'
;LPPFDGSITEWESFRDRFTTLIIENKELNDFTRMHFLVSFLRGRALECLADFAVTADNFSGAWRVLLDRYDNRRRLLTAHLSTLLNLPRLSR
;
A
#
# COMPACT_ATOMS: atom_id res chain seq x y z
N LEU A 1 -7.60 9.74 7.49
CA LEU A 1 -7.63 8.52 6.65
C LEU A 1 -7.87 7.32 7.55
N PRO A 2 -8.69 6.32 7.16
CA PRO A 2 -8.76 5.08 7.92
C PRO A 2 -7.39 4.38 7.86
N PRO A 3 -6.94 3.78 8.96
CA PRO A 3 -5.65 3.12 9.03
C PRO A 3 -5.61 1.89 8.12
N PHE A 4 -4.44 1.62 7.54
CA PHE A 4 -4.17 0.46 6.71
C PHE A 4 -3.38 -0.58 7.49
N ASP A 5 -3.94 -1.79 7.61
CA ASP A 5 -3.35 -2.88 8.39
C ASP A 5 -2.51 -3.86 7.54
N GLY A 6 -2.58 -3.73 6.21
CA GLY A 6 -1.98 -4.66 5.26
C GLY A 6 -2.98 -5.51 4.48
N SER A 7 -4.29 -5.23 4.58
CA SER A 7 -5.33 -5.91 3.80
C SER A 7 -5.17 -5.66 2.29
N ILE A 8 -5.03 -6.74 1.51
CA ILE A 8 -4.78 -6.62 0.07
C ILE A 8 -5.97 -6.02 -0.67
N THR A 9 -7.20 -6.27 -0.19
CA THR A 9 -8.42 -5.73 -0.78
C THR A 9 -8.55 -4.23 -0.57
N GLU A 10 -7.94 -3.69 0.49
CA GLU A 10 -8.00 -2.26 0.81
C GLU A 10 -6.77 -1.48 0.31
N TRP A 11 -5.73 -2.18 -0.15
CA TRP A 11 -4.46 -1.57 -0.56
C TRP A 11 -4.66 -0.53 -1.66
N GLU A 12 -5.42 -0.86 -2.72
CA GLU A 12 -5.64 0.04 -3.85
C GLU A 12 -6.34 1.33 -3.39
N SER A 13 -7.44 1.19 -2.63
CA SER A 13 -8.15 2.34 -2.07
C SER A 13 -7.30 3.15 -1.08
N PHE A 14 -6.45 2.51 -0.27
CA PHE A 14 -5.51 3.23 0.60
C PHE A 14 -4.47 3.99 -0.21
N ARG A 15 -3.81 3.32 -1.17
CA ARG A 15 -2.76 3.88 -2.02
C ARG A 15 -3.25 5.12 -2.75
N ASP A 16 -4.41 5.04 -3.39
CA ASP A 16 -4.93 6.14 -4.19
C ASP A 16 -5.27 7.35 -3.31
N ARG A 17 -5.96 7.11 -2.18
CA ARG A 17 -6.28 8.20 -1.23
C ARG A 17 -5.04 8.83 -0.61
N PHE A 18 -4.06 8.03 -0.21
CA PHE A 18 -2.82 8.54 0.37
C PHE A 18 -2.03 9.35 -0.67
N THR A 19 -1.99 8.88 -1.92
CA THR A 19 -1.33 9.58 -3.03
C THR A 19 -1.97 10.95 -3.25
N THR A 20 -3.29 11.00 -3.48
CA THR A 20 -4.00 12.25 -3.77
C THR A 20 -3.99 13.24 -2.60
N LEU A 21 -4.14 12.78 -1.36
CA LEU A 21 -4.29 13.67 -0.21
C LEU A 21 -2.95 14.10 0.41
N ILE A 22 -1.92 13.25 0.33
CA ILE A 22 -0.66 13.45 1.07
C ILE A 22 0.53 13.62 0.12
N ILE A 23 0.67 12.77 -0.90
CA ILE A 23 1.83 12.79 -1.80
C ILE A 23 1.74 13.98 -2.77
N GLU A 24 0.59 14.17 -3.41
CA GLU A 24 0.35 15.23 -4.39
C GLU A 24 0.16 16.61 -3.74
N ASN A 25 -0.02 16.67 -2.42
CA ASN A 25 -0.12 17.92 -1.69
C ASN A 25 1.26 18.61 -1.62
N LYS A 26 1.37 19.76 -2.30
CA LYS A 26 2.60 20.57 -2.40
C LYS A 26 2.95 21.33 -1.11
N GLU A 27 2.01 21.49 -0.19
CA GLU A 27 2.24 22.16 1.09
C GLU A 27 2.94 21.23 2.10
N LEU A 28 2.92 19.92 1.86
CA LEU A 28 3.56 18.94 2.72
C LEU A 28 5.00 18.70 2.26
N ASN A 29 5.93 18.73 3.22
CA ASN A 29 7.29 18.26 3.00
C ASN A 29 7.39 16.75 3.27
N ASP A 30 8.49 16.14 2.88
CA ASP A 30 8.67 14.68 2.99
C ASP A 30 8.68 14.18 4.44
N PHE A 31 9.13 14.99 5.40
CA PHE A 31 9.03 14.64 6.81
C PHE A 31 7.57 14.47 7.25
N THR A 32 6.73 15.45 6.91
CA THR A 32 5.30 15.41 7.21
C THR A 32 4.61 14.25 6.50
N ARG A 33 4.99 13.96 5.24
CA ARG A 33 4.50 12.77 4.52
C ARG A 33 4.90 11.46 5.22
N MET A 34 6.15 11.34 5.66
CA MET A 34 6.64 10.16 6.42
C MET A 34 5.87 10.00 7.73
N HIS A 35 5.67 11.09 8.46
CA HIS A 35 4.91 11.07 9.71
C HIS A 35 3.46 10.61 9.48
N PHE A 36 2.79 11.13 8.46
CA PHE A 36 1.45 10.66 8.08
C PHE A 36 1.46 9.20 7.65
N LEU A 37 2.46 8.78 6.87
CA LEU A 37 2.59 7.39 6.42
C LEU A 37 2.59 6.44 7.61
N VAL A 38 3.48 6.65 8.58
CA VAL A 38 3.57 5.81 9.79
C VAL A 38 2.28 5.87 10.62
N SER A 39 1.69 7.07 10.76
CA SER A 39 0.46 7.26 11.56
C SER A 39 -0.77 6.55 11.00
N PHE A 40 -0.84 6.38 9.68
CA PHE A 40 -1.94 5.70 9.01
C PHE A 40 -1.69 4.22 8.76
N LEU A 41 -0.55 3.66 9.20
CA LEU A 41 -0.24 2.24 9.07
C LEU A 41 -0.43 1.52 10.41
N ARG A 42 -0.87 0.26 10.34
CA ARG A 42 -1.04 -0.63 11.49
C ARG A 42 -0.63 -2.05 11.12
N GLY A 43 -0.49 -2.90 12.14
CA GLY A 43 -0.22 -4.32 11.98
C GLY A 43 0.92 -4.61 11.01
N ARG A 44 0.66 -5.49 10.04
CA ARG A 44 1.66 -5.93 9.07
C ARG A 44 2.17 -4.81 8.17
N ALA A 45 1.34 -3.81 7.87
CA ALA A 45 1.78 -2.70 7.03
C ALA A 45 2.77 -1.79 7.77
N LEU A 46 2.55 -1.57 9.07
CA LEU A 46 3.48 -0.83 9.92
C LEU A 46 4.78 -1.61 10.16
N GLU A 47 4.70 -2.91 10.39
CA GLU A 47 5.88 -3.78 10.55
C GLU A 47 6.81 -3.73 9.33
N CYS A 48 6.30 -3.49 8.12
CA CYS A 48 7.12 -3.33 6.92
C CYS A 48 8.05 -2.13 6.96
N LEU A 49 7.71 -1.14 7.79
CA LEU A 49 8.47 0.09 7.95
C LEU A 49 9.27 0.11 9.26
N ALA A 50 9.32 -1.00 10.02
CA ALA A 50 9.98 -1.03 11.33
C ALA A 50 11.47 -0.66 11.27
N ASP A 51 12.14 -0.96 10.15
CA ASP A 51 13.55 -0.65 9.93
C ASP A 51 13.79 0.79 9.43
N PHE A 52 12.73 1.54 9.14
CA PHE A 52 12.83 2.91 8.67
C PHE A 52 12.72 3.89 9.84
N ALA A 53 13.73 4.75 9.99
CA ALA A 53 13.61 5.91 10.86
C ALA A 53 12.60 6.91 10.27
N VAL A 54 11.81 7.56 11.13
CA VAL A 54 10.84 8.59 10.73
C VAL A 54 11.57 9.88 10.36
N THR A 55 12.06 9.95 9.13
CA THR A 55 12.79 11.11 8.57
C THR A 55 12.28 11.44 7.17
N ALA A 56 12.54 12.66 6.72
CA ALA A 56 12.19 13.11 5.36
C ALA A 56 12.81 12.22 4.29
N ASP A 57 14.11 11.96 4.41
CA ASP A 57 14.90 11.20 3.42
C ASP A 57 14.38 9.77 3.22
N ASN A 58 13.76 9.20 4.25
CA ASN A 58 13.26 7.84 4.25
C ASN A 58 11.85 7.70 3.65
N PHE A 59 11.12 8.80 3.43
CA PHE A 59 9.75 8.75 2.91
C PHE A 59 9.67 7.98 1.59
N SER A 60 10.52 8.34 0.62
CA SER A 60 10.55 7.74 -0.71
C SER A 60 10.85 6.23 -0.65
N GLY A 61 11.78 5.82 0.21
CA GLY A 61 12.12 4.42 0.44
C GLY A 61 10.98 3.64 1.09
N ALA A 62 10.41 4.18 2.16
CA ALA A 62 9.29 3.59 2.89
C ALA A 62 8.06 3.38 1.98
N TRP A 63 7.71 4.39 1.18
CA TRP A 63 6.60 4.31 0.25
C TRP A 63 6.82 3.24 -0.83
N ARG A 64 8.05 3.16 -1.39
CA ARG A 64 8.41 2.15 -2.37
C ARG A 64 8.32 0.73 -1.81
N VAL A 65 8.74 0.49 -0.57
CA VAL A 65 8.62 -0.83 0.07
C VAL A 65 7.15 -1.27 0.17
N LEU A 66 6.24 -0.35 0.48
CA LEU A 66 4.80 -0.66 0.50
C LEU A 66 4.27 -0.98 -0.91
N LEU A 67 4.64 -0.19 -1.92
CA LEU A 67 4.30 -0.46 -3.32
C LEU A 67 4.78 -1.85 -3.74
N ASP A 68 6.07 -2.16 -3.54
CA ASP A 68 6.65 -3.44 -3.93
C ASP A 68 5.98 -4.61 -3.22
N ARG A 69 5.62 -4.45 -1.94
CA ARG A 69 5.05 -5.53 -1.15
C ARG A 69 3.59 -5.82 -1.48
N TYR A 70 2.78 -4.79 -1.70
CA TYR A 70 1.34 -4.91 -1.83
C TYR A 70 0.84 -4.85 -3.27
N ASP A 71 1.55 -4.18 -4.18
CA ASP A 71 1.18 -4.14 -5.60
C ASP A 71 1.53 -5.46 -6.32
N ASN A 72 2.66 -6.10 -5.96
CA ASN A 72 3.01 -7.44 -6.45
C ASN A 72 2.02 -8.51 -5.96
N ARG A 73 1.57 -8.42 -4.70
CA ARG A 73 0.62 -9.37 -4.11
C ARG A 73 -0.78 -9.24 -4.72
N ARG A 74 -1.22 -8.01 -5.01
CA ARG A 74 -2.45 -7.76 -5.76
C ARG A 74 -2.37 -8.40 -7.15
N ARG A 75 -1.30 -8.18 -7.92
CA ARG A 75 -1.12 -8.79 -9.26
C ARG A 75 -1.19 -10.33 -9.23
N LEU A 76 -0.56 -10.96 -8.25
CA LEU A 76 -0.59 -12.41 -8.06
C LEU A 76 -2.01 -12.91 -7.75
N LEU A 77 -2.71 -12.26 -6.82
CA LEU A 77 -4.11 -12.59 -6.50
C LEU A 77 -5.06 -12.34 -7.67
N THR A 78 -4.92 -11.23 -8.39
CA THR A 78 -5.70 -10.96 -9.60
C THR A 78 -5.45 -12.03 -10.64
N ALA A 79 -4.19 -12.45 -10.86
CA ALA A 79 -3.88 -13.54 -11.77
C ALA A 79 -4.57 -14.84 -11.34
N HIS A 80 -4.48 -15.23 -10.06
CA HIS A 80 -5.14 -16.42 -9.54
C HIS A 80 -6.68 -16.35 -9.62
N LEU A 81 -7.29 -15.21 -9.27
CA LEU A 81 -8.73 -15.00 -9.37
C LEU A 81 -9.22 -15.01 -10.81
N SER A 82 -8.51 -14.36 -11.74
CA SER A 82 -8.81 -14.43 -13.16
C SER A 82 -8.72 -15.86 -13.69
N THR A 83 -7.78 -16.66 -13.19
CA THR A 83 -7.67 -18.07 -13.55
C THR A 83 -8.85 -18.88 -13.02
N LEU A 84 -9.28 -18.64 -11.77
CA LEU A 84 -10.44 -19.29 -11.16
C LEU A 84 -11.78 -18.89 -11.81
N LEU A 85 -11.93 -17.62 -12.18
CA LEU A 85 -13.15 -17.09 -12.81
C LEU A 85 -13.25 -17.47 -14.29
N ASN A 86 -12.13 -17.69 -14.98
CA ASN A 86 -12.08 -18.17 -16.36
C ASN A 86 -12.00 -19.70 -16.48
N LEU A 87 -12.26 -20.44 -15.39
CA LEU A 87 -12.37 -21.90 -15.51
C LEU A 87 -13.49 -22.23 -16.50
N PRO A 88 -13.23 -23.04 -17.54
CA PRO A 88 -14.29 -23.50 -18.42
C PRO A 88 -15.31 -24.22 -17.55
N ARG A 89 -16.58 -23.80 -17.65
CA ARG A 89 -17.66 -24.55 -17.01
C ARG A 89 -17.55 -25.96 -17.57
N LEU A 90 -17.24 -26.94 -16.72
CA LEU A 90 -17.27 -28.35 -17.11
C LEU A 90 -18.70 -28.63 -17.60
N SER A 91 -18.88 -28.64 -18.92
CA SER A 91 -20.11 -29.07 -19.55
C SER A 91 -20.21 -30.57 -19.33
N ARG A 92 -21.20 -30.95 -18.53
CA ARG A 92 -21.56 -32.34 -18.24
C ARG A 92 -22.27 -32.96 -19.43
#